data_AF-A0A3D5RC64-F1
#
_entry.id   AF-A0A3D5RC64-F1
#
_cell.length_a   1.000
_cell.length_b   1.000
_cell.length_c   1.000
_cell.angle_alpha   90.00
_cell.angle_beta   90.00
_cell.angle_gamma   90.00
#
_symmetry.space_group_name_H-M   'P 1'
#
loop_
_entity.id
_entity.type
_entity.pdbx_description
1 polymer ?
#
loop_
_entity_poly.entity_id
_entity_poly.type
_entity_poly.pdbx_seq_one_letter_code
_entity_poly.pdbx_strand_id
1 'polypeptide(L)'
;MTNLLSKRNIIILVILFLIIPLIIFISSTSKKDLSDERYEEILQAIAANPRSAGIIKDGQDITGEFLAEYETSIENGNYTEDVNFLKENKTSISIRINGNNEFLIEEMDTN
;
A
#
# COMPACT_ATOMS: atom_id res chain seq x y z
N MET A 1 16.73 -38.39 -34.03
CA MET A 1 16.99 -37.05 -34.60
C MET A 1 15.66 -36.31 -34.62
N THR A 2 15.24 -35.78 -33.46
CA THR A 2 13.94 -35.15 -33.30
C THR A 2 14.02 -33.74 -33.87
N ASN A 3 13.31 -33.49 -34.97
CA ASN A 3 13.06 -32.15 -35.49
C ASN A 3 12.17 -31.39 -34.47
N LEU A 4 12.78 -30.92 -33.37
CA LEU A 4 12.08 -30.24 -32.28
C LEU A 4 11.56 -28.85 -32.67
N LEU A 5 12.00 -28.33 -33.82
CA LEU A 5 11.72 -26.97 -34.26
C LEU A 5 10.79 -26.97 -35.48
N SER A 6 9.56 -27.43 -35.28
CA SER A 6 8.46 -27.05 -36.18
C SER A 6 8.22 -25.54 -36.05
N LYS A 7 7.92 -24.84 -37.15
CA LYS A 7 7.62 -23.39 -37.15
C LYS A 7 6.59 -23.00 -36.08
N ARG A 8 5.64 -23.88 -35.79
CA ARG A 8 4.62 -23.70 -34.73
C ARG A 8 5.23 -23.68 -33.32
N ASN A 9 6.25 -24.49 -33.05
CA ASN A 9 6.92 -24.55 -31.75
C ASN A 9 7.81 -23.32 -31.51
N ILE A 10 8.44 -22.81 -32.57
CA ILE A 10 9.22 -21.56 -32.52
C ILE A 10 8.31 -20.38 -32.19
N ILE A 11 7.15 -20.29 -32.84
CA ILE A 11 6.16 -19.22 -32.60
C ILE A 11 5.70 -19.25 -31.13
N ILE A 12 5.40 -20.43 -30.58
CA ILE A 12 4.99 -20.58 -29.17
C ILE A 12 6.11 -20.13 -28.23
N LEU A 13 7.36 -20.51 -28.48
CA LEU A 13 8.50 -20.12 -27.65
C LEU A 13 8.73 -18.59 -27.66
N VAL A 14 8.57 -17.94 -28.82
CA VAL A 14 8.70 -16.48 -28.94
C VAL A 14 7.59 -15.76 -28.17
N ILE A 15 6.34 -16.24 -28.26
CA ILE A 15 5.22 -15.69 -27.49
C ILE A 15 5.48 -15.82 -25.99
N LEU A 16 5.94 -16.99 -25.54
CA LEU A 16 6.22 -17.25 -24.13
C LEU A 16 7.37 -16.36 -23.60
N PHE A 17 8.42 -16.15 -24.41
CA PHE A 17 9.53 -15.26 -24.08
C PHE A 17 9.12 -13.78 -24.05
N LEU A 18 8.08 -13.37 -24.77
CA LEU A 18 7.55 -12.00 -24.73
C LEU A 18 6.57 -11.77 -23.56
N ILE A 19 5.80 -12.80 -23.18
CA ILE A 19 4.82 -12.69 -22.09
C ILE A 19 5.51 -12.63 -20.72
N ILE A 20 6.60 -13.39 -20.50
CA ILE A 20 7.33 -13.39 -19.22
C ILE A 20 7.80 -11.98 -18.81
N PRO A 21 8.54 -11.22 -19.64
CA PRO A 21 8.95 -9.85 -19.30
C PRO A 21 7.76 -8.89 -19.23
N LEU A 22 6.67 -9.13 -19.97
CA LEU A 22 5.45 -8.33 -19.87
C LEU A 22 4.74 -8.52 -18.51
N ILE A 23 4.67 -9.75 -17.99
CA ILE A 23 4.13 -10.03 -16.65
C ILE A 23 5.01 -9.39 -15.56
N ILE A 24 6.33 -9.47 -15.69
CA ILE A 24 7.28 -8.85 -14.75
C ILE A 24 7.17 -7.32 -14.80
N PHE A 25 7.01 -6.75 -16.00
CA PHE A 25 6.83 -5.30 -16.19
C PHE A 25 5.51 -4.79 -15.60
N ILE A 26 4.39 -5.53 -15.76
CA ILE A 26 3.11 -5.21 -15.11
C ILE A 26 3.22 -5.28 -13.58
N SER A 27 4.01 -6.21 -13.05
CA SER A 27 4.25 -6.33 -11.61
C SER A 27 5.10 -5.19 -11.05
N SER A 28 6.02 -4.63 -11.84
CA SER A 28 6.87 -3.49 -11.43
C SER A 28 6.20 -2.12 -11.54
N THR A 29 5.09 -2.00 -12.27
CA THR A 29 4.35 -0.73 -12.42
C THR A 29 3.00 -0.72 -11.70
N SER A 30 2.66 -1.82 -11.02
CA SER A 30 1.49 -1.85 -10.14
C SER A 30 1.79 -1.04 -8.88
N LYS A 31 1.46 0.26 -8.90
CA LYS A 31 1.17 1.02 -7.69
C LYS A 31 0.28 0.13 -6.83
N LYS A 32 0.79 -0.32 -5.69
CA LYS A 32 0.12 -1.30 -4.85
C LYS A 32 -0.98 -0.57 -4.08
N ASP A 33 -2.11 -0.31 -4.73
CA ASP A 33 -3.25 0.31 -4.07
C ASP A 33 -3.57 -0.49 -2.81
N LEU A 34 -3.44 0.16 -1.66
CA LEU A 34 -3.80 -0.40 -0.37
C LEU A 34 -5.32 -0.58 -0.34
N SER A 35 -5.81 -1.78 -0.02
CA SER A 35 -7.23 -2.01 0.20
C SER A 35 -7.71 -1.27 1.46
N ASP A 36 -8.98 -0.89 1.47
CA ASP A 36 -9.62 -0.20 2.60
C ASP A 36 -9.45 -1.02 3.90
N GLU A 37 -9.61 -2.34 3.82
CA GLU A 37 -9.36 -3.28 4.92
C GLU A 37 -7.98 -3.10 5.57
N ARG A 38 -6.92 -2.85 4.77
CA ARG A 38 -5.58 -2.61 5.34
C ARG A 38 -5.47 -1.27 6.04
N TYR A 39 -6.13 -0.23 5.53
CA TYR A 39 -6.17 1.05 6.25
C TYR A 39 -6.95 0.93 7.57
N GLU A 40 -8.06 0.20 7.56
CA GLU A 40 -8.84 -0.06 8.77
C GLU A 40 -8.04 -0.83 9.83
N GLU A 41 -7.31 -1.87 9.43
CA GLU A 41 -6.41 -2.61 10.34
C GLU A 41 -5.34 -1.70 10.96
N ILE A 42 -4.77 -0.80 10.15
CA ILE A 42 -3.77 0.16 10.62
C ILE A 42 -4.41 1.14 11.60
N LEU A 43 -5.58 1.69 11.29
CA LEU A 43 -6.32 2.59 12.17
C LEU A 43 -6.71 1.93 13.49
N GLN A 44 -7.12 0.65 13.47
CA GLN A 44 -7.37 -0.14 14.67
C GLN A 44 -6.11 -0.29 15.53
N ALA A 45 -4.95 -0.56 14.91
CA ALA A 45 -3.68 -0.67 15.62
C ALA A 45 -3.27 0.69 16.24
N ILE A 46 -3.48 1.78 15.51
CA ILE A 46 -3.25 3.15 15.99
C ILE A 46 -4.19 3.46 17.17
N ALA A 47 -5.48 3.14 17.06
CA ALA A 47 -6.46 3.33 18.12
C ALA A 47 -6.07 2.59 19.41
N ALA A 48 -5.58 1.35 19.27
CA ALA A 48 -5.13 0.55 20.39
C ALA A 48 -3.87 1.12 21.08
N ASN A 49 -2.99 1.81 20.33
CA ASN A 49 -1.81 2.46 20.90
C ASN A 49 -1.42 3.75 20.13
N PRO A 50 -2.10 4.88 20.38
CA PRO A 50 -1.92 6.09 19.58
C PRO A 50 -0.53 6.71 19.72
N ARG A 51 0.11 6.51 20.88
CA ARG A 51 1.47 6.98 21.18
C ARG A 51 2.56 6.30 20.37
N SER A 52 2.23 5.17 19.74
CA SER A 52 3.15 4.44 18.88
C SER A 52 3.00 4.82 17.40
N ALA A 53 1.97 5.58 17.03
CA ALA A 53 1.71 5.93 15.64
C ALA A 53 2.45 7.22 15.23
N GLY A 54 2.75 7.31 13.93
CA GLY A 54 3.22 8.51 13.26
C GLY A 54 2.56 8.64 11.90
N ILE A 55 1.68 9.61 11.71
CA ILE A 55 1.00 9.94 10.47
C ILE A 55 1.63 11.22 9.93
N ILE A 56 2.30 11.10 8.79
CA ILE A 56 3.02 12.19 8.13
C ILE A 56 2.26 12.57 6.87
N LYS A 57 1.92 13.85 6.73
CA LYS A 57 1.33 14.42 5.52
C LYS A 57 2.24 15.52 5.01
N ASP A 58 2.64 15.45 3.74
CA ASP A 58 3.52 16.44 3.10
C ASP A 58 4.79 16.73 3.93
N GLY A 59 5.37 15.68 4.55
CA GLY A 59 6.56 15.78 5.41
C GLY A 59 6.32 16.34 6.82
N GLN A 60 5.08 16.62 7.21
CA GLN A 60 4.72 17.11 8.55
C GLN A 60 3.98 16.03 9.34
N ASP A 61 4.35 15.86 10.61
CA ASP A 61 3.64 14.96 11.53
C ASP A 61 2.30 15.58 11.93
N ILE A 62 1.21 14.95 11.49
CA ILE A 62 -0.18 15.35 11.77
C ILE A 62 -0.87 14.39 12.73
N THR A 63 -0.14 13.47 13.37
CA THR A 63 -0.74 12.38 14.17
C THR A 63 -1.73 12.88 15.20
N GLY A 64 -1.36 13.93 15.95
CA GLY A 64 -2.23 14.49 16.99
C GLY A 64 -3.49 15.14 16.43
N GLU A 65 -3.38 15.86 15.31
CA GLU A 65 -4.51 16.52 14.65
C GLU A 65 -5.45 15.48 14.04
N PHE A 66 -4.90 14.48 13.35
CA PHE A 66 -5.65 13.38 12.76
C PHE A 66 -6.45 12.61 13.83
N LEU A 67 -5.80 12.25 14.93
CA LEU A 67 -6.46 11.52 16.01
C LEU A 67 -7.56 12.33 16.71
N ALA A 68 -7.39 13.65 16.79
CA ALA A 68 -8.40 14.53 17.37
C ALA A 68 -9.59 14.74 16.42
N GLU A 69 -9.34 14.91 15.12
CA GLU A 69 -10.38 15.08 14.11
C GLU A 69 -11.25 13.83 13.95
N TYR A 70 -10.62 12.65 13.99
CA TYR A 70 -11.28 11.37 13.75
C TYR A 70 -11.55 10.55 15.03
N GLU A 71 -11.43 11.16 16.22
CA GLU A 71 -11.61 10.48 17.53
C GLU A 71 -12.94 9.72 17.58
N THR A 72 -14.03 10.36 17.17
CA THR A 72 -15.38 9.75 17.18
C THR A 72 -15.51 8.60 16.19
N SER A 73 -14.91 8.69 15.01
CA SER A 73 -14.92 7.62 14.00
C SER A 73 -14.15 6.40 14.49
N ILE A 74 -12.98 6.65 15.10
CA ILE A 74 -12.11 5.64 15.68
C ILE A 74 -12.79 4.92 16.85
N GLU A 75 -13.41 5.65 17.78
CA GLU A 75 -14.12 5.06 18.92
C GLU A 75 -15.32 4.20 18.51
N ASN A 76 -16.04 4.62 17.47
CA ASN A 76 -17.20 3.90 16.95
C ASN A 76 -16.83 2.76 15.99
N GLY A 77 -15.55 2.62 15.63
CA GLY A 77 -15.07 1.62 14.67
C GLY A 77 -15.58 1.84 13.24
N ASN A 78 -15.97 3.07 12.88
CA ASN A 78 -16.39 3.43 11.54
C ASN A 78 -15.31 4.29 10.88
N TYR A 79 -14.38 3.64 10.21
CA TYR A 79 -13.17 4.27 9.67
C TYR A 79 -13.34 4.82 8.25
N THR A 80 -14.56 4.81 7.69
CA THR A 80 -14.78 5.13 6.26
C THR A 80 -14.18 6.49 5.86
N GLU A 81 -14.40 7.51 6.69
CA GLU A 81 -13.91 8.87 6.41
C GLU A 81 -12.39 8.99 6.63
N ASP A 82 -11.89 8.36 7.68
CA ASP A 82 -10.48 8.27 8.05
C ASP A 82 -9.64 7.64 6.93
N VAL A 83 -10.13 6.51 6.39
CA VAL A 83 -9.50 5.79 5.27
C VAL A 83 -9.47 6.65 4.01
N ASN A 84 -10.58 7.32 3.68
CA ASN A 84 -10.64 8.21 2.52
C ASN A 84 -9.66 9.36 2.66
N PHE A 85 -9.56 9.98 3.85
CA PHE A 85 -8.58 11.02 4.10
C PHE A 85 -7.16 10.53 3.84
N LEU A 86 -6.76 9.39 4.40
CA LEU A 86 -5.40 8.85 4.26
C LEU A 86 -5.05 8.53 2.80
N LYS A 87 -6.03 8.01 2.03
CA LYS A 87 -5.86 7.70 0.60
C LYS A 87 -5.70 8.96 -0.26
N GLU A 88 -6.44 10.01 0.04
CA GLU A 88 -6.47 11.23 -0.78
C GLU A 88 -5.32 12.19 -0.48
N ASN A 89 -4.71 12.10 0.71
CA ASN A 89 -3.85 13.16 1.24
C ASN A 89 -2.35 12.83 1.28
N LYS A 90 -1.85 11.93 0.42
CA LYS A 90 -0.41 11.58 0.32
C LYS A 90 0.23 11.30 1.69
N THR A 91 -0.47 10.57 2.53
CA THR A 91 -0.02 10.34 3.90
C THR A 91 0.93 9.14 3.96
N SER A 92 2.02 9.26 4.73
CA SER A 92 2.78 8.11 5.23
C SER A 92 2.31 7.76 6.63
N ILE A 93 2.23 6.47 6.93
CA ILE A 93 1.86 5.96 8.25
C ILE A 93 2.97 5.05 8.75
N SER A 94 3.43 5.32 9.97
CA SER A 94 4.43 4.53 10.68
C SER A 94 3.93 4.14 12.05
N ILE A 95 4.42 3.02 12.56
CA ILE A 95 4.25 2.60 13.95
C ILE A 95 5.60 2.32 14.58
N ARG A 96 5.74 2.64 15.87
CA ARG A 96 6.97 2.42 16.63
C ARG A 96 6.89 1.09 17.36
N ILE A 97 7.62 0.09 16.86
CA ILE A 97 7.74 -1.23 17.49
C ILE A 97 9.13 -1.36 18.11
N ASN A 98 9.19 -1.62 19.42
CA ASN A 98 10.45 -1.81 20.16
C ASN A 98 11.50 -0.70 19.96
N GLY A 99 11.05 0.54 19.76
CA GLY A 99 11.92 1.71 19.55
C GLY A 99 12.32 1.98 18.10
N ASN A 100 11.98 1.09 17.16
CA ASN A 100 12.18 1.31 15.73
C ASN A 100 10.87 1.79 15.09
N ASN A 101 10.98 2.71 14.13
CA ASN A 101 9.84 3.11 13.32
C ASN A 101 9.70 2.14 12.15
N GLU A 102 8.54 1.49 12.03
CA GLU A 102 8.15 0.67 10.90
C GLU A 102 7.10 1.40 10.09
N PHE A 103 7.38 1.66 8.80
CA PHE A 103 6.40 2.26 7.90
C PHE A 103 5.41 1.19 7.43
N LEU A 104 4.13 1.45 7.68
CA LEU A 104 3.01 0.61 7.23
C LEU A 104 2.47 1.10 5.90
N ILE A 105 2.50 2.42 5.70
CA ILE A 105 2.13 3.09 4.46
C ILE A 105 3.22 4.11 4.17
N GLU A 106 3.81 4.03 2.99
CA GLU A 106 4.71 5.06 2.46
C GLU A 106 3.90 5.98 1.55
N GLU A 107 4.21 7.27 1.56
CA GLU A 107 3.61 8.26 0.68
C GLU A 107 3.65 7.74 -0.76
N MET A 108 2.46 7.48 -1.30
CA MET A 108 2.33 7.04 -2.68
C MET A 108 2.43 8.28 -3.56
N ASP A 109 3.50 8.38 -4.34
CA ASP A 109 3.60 9.35 -5.43
C ASP A 109 2.46 9.11 -6.42
N THR A 110 1.37 9.87 -6.25
CA THR A 110 0.30 9.98 -7.23
C THR A 110 0.79 10.85 -8.39
N ASN A 111 1.69 10.28 -9.19
CA ASN A 111 2.00 10.76 -10.53
C ASN A 111 0.88 10.38 -11.50
#